data_AF-A0A252D923-F1
#
_entry.id   AF-A0A252D923-F1
#
_cell.length_a   1.000
_cell.length_b   1.000
_cell.length_c   1.000
_cell.angle_alpha   90.00
_cell.angle_beta   90.00
_cell.angle_gamma   90.00
#
_symmetry.space_group_name_H-M   'P 1'
#
loop_
_entity.id
_entity.type
_entity.pdbx_description
1 polymer ?
#
loop_
_entity_poly.entity_id
_entity_poly.type
_entity_poly.pdbx_seq_one_letter_code
_entity_poly.pdbx_strand_id
1 'polypeptide(L)'
;MNEQRLEAYYQLIESLLNCPNGEEPEILAANTELLDAGFLQVLAALADLYAQQGQENTANWLRNLAKYLSQKSRPITEEDIQTYGQFLLEILQATADSNGDPQVIYSLLAANTDKLDRIFAELLRHWATNTLAAAETETATSIAAVIGNFSNLIKQFPLGSKANNIKIAITGYEIALTVYTQSAFPVDWATTQNNLGIAYADRIFGER
;
A
#
# COMPACT_ATOMS: atom_id res chain seq x y z
N MET A 1 -24.13 6.44 12.94
CA MET A 1 -23.23 5.30 13.18
C MET A 1 -24.12 4.12 13.56
N ASN A 2 -23.99 2.96 12.91
CA ASN A 2 -24.84 1.79 13.18
C ASN A 2 -24.40 1.15 14.51
N GLU A 3 -25.30 0.95 15.46
CA GLU A 3 -24.99 0.38 16.80
C GLU A 3 -24.25 -0.95 16.69
N GLN A 4 -24.62 -1.79 15.71
CA GLN A 4 -23.95 -3.06 15.44
C GLN A 4 -22.48 -2.90 15.04
N ARG A 5 -22.14 -1.81 14.34
CA ARG A 5 -20.77 -1.55 13.88
C ARG A 5 -19.90 -1.00 15.01
N LEU A 6 -20.49 -0.17 15.87
CA LEU A 6 -19.83 0.30 17.09
C LEU A 6 -19.51 -0.87 18.04
N GLU A 7 -20.45 -1.80 18.21
CA GLU A 7 -20.22 -3.02 19.00
C GLU A 7 -19.08 -3.86 18.43
N ALA A 8 -19.05 -4.08 17.11
CA ALA A 8 -17.96 -4.81 16.45
C ALA A 8 -16.59 -4.15 16.68
N TYR A 9 -16.52 -2.81 16.70
CA TYR A 9 -15.28 -2.10 17.04
C TYR A 9 -14.83 -2.38 18.47
N TYR A 10 -15.75 -2.33 19.44
CA TYR A 10 -15.42 -2.63 20.83
C TYR A 10 -14.94 -4.06 21.02
N GLN A 11 -15.62 -5.04 20.42
CA GLN A 11 -15.24 -6.45 20.46
C GLN A 11 -13.85 -6.69 19.88
N LEU A 12 -13.52 -6.03 18.77
CA LEU A 12 -12.19 -6.11 18.17
C LEU A 12 -11.13 -5.49 19.10
N ILE A 13 -11.39 -4.33 19.69
CA ILE A 13 -10.45 -3.67 20.61
C ILE A 13 -10.23 -4.52 21.86
N GLU A 14 -11.28 -5.08 22.43
CA GLU A 14 -11.20 -5.99 23.58
C GLU A 14 -10.39 -7.25 23.23
N SER A 15 -10.60 -7.82 22.05
CA SER A 15 -9.82 -8.96 21.57
C SER A 15 -8.33 -8.62 21.47
N LEU A 16 -7.99 -7.45 20.93
CA LEU A 16 -6.61 -7.01 20.80
C LEU A 16 -5.95 -6.70 22.16
N LEU A 17 -6.70 -6.15 23.12
CA LEU A 17 -6.18 -5.87 24.47
C LEU A 17 -5.93 -7.14 25.29
N ASN A 18 -6.67 -8.21 25.01
CA ASN A 18 -6.61 -9.46 25.76
C ASN A 18 -5.81 -10.57 25.06
N CYS A 19 -5.38 -10.36 23.82
CA CYS A 19 -4.62 -11.36 23.07
C CYS A 19 -3.17 -11.51 23.60
N PRO A 20 -2.53 -12.67 23.38
CA PRO A 20 -1.10 -12.83 23.62
C PRO A 20 -0.27 -11.87 22.75
N ASN A 21 0.80 -11.32 23.33
CA ASN A 21 1.75 -10.48 22.61
C ASN A 21 2.24 -11.19 21.33
N GLY A 22 2.03 -10.57 20.17
CA GLY A 22 2.43 -11.08 18.87
C GLY A 22 1.27 -11.57 17.98
N GLU A 23 0.07 -11.76 18.54
CA GLU A 23 -1.13 -12.17 17.78
C GLU A 23 -1.92 -10.99 17.21
N GLU A 24 -1.62 -9.75 17.62
CA GLU A 24 -2.31 -8.54 17.18
C GLU A 24 -2.34 -8.39 15.64
N PRO A 25 -1.24 -8.65 14.89
CA PRO A 25 -1.25 -8.51 13.44
C PRO A 25 -2.21 -9.48 12.74
N GLU A 26 -2.39 -10.69 13.28
CA GLU A 26 -3.28 -11.71 12.72
C GLU A 26 -4.74 -11.35 12.97
N ILE A 27 -5.05 -10.87 14.19
CA ILE A 27 -6.38 -10.37 14.55
C ILE A 27 -6.75 -9.17 13.66
N LEU A 28 -5.83 -8.23 13.47
CA LEU A 28 -6.06 -7.08 12.58
C LEU A 28 -6.26 -7.52 11.12
N ALA A 29 -5.49 -8.50 10.63
CA ALA A 29 -5.63 -9.02 9.28
C ALA A 29 -6.95 -9.78 9.05
N ALA A 30 -7.52 -10.39 10.09
CA ALA A 30 -8.80 -11.07 10.02
C ALA A 30 -10.02 -10.11 10.02
N ASN A 31 -9.82 -8.84 10.36
CA ASN A 31 -10.90 -7.85 10.57
C ASN A 31 -10.70 -6.58 9.74
N THR A 32 -10.09 -6.69 8.54
CA THR A 32 -9.74 -5.52 7.70
C THR A 32 -10.92 -4.61 7.35
N GLU A 33 -12.12 -5.16 7.23
CA GLU A 33 -13.38 -4.47 6.94
C GLU A 33 -13.87 -3.58 8.08
N LEU A 34 -13.34 -3.78 9.29
CA LEU A 34 -13.59 -2.95 10.46
C LEU A 34 -12.55 -1.84 10.62
N LEU A 35 -11.38 -1.93 9.98
CA LEU A 35 -10.27 -0.97 10.14
C LEU A 35 -10.47 0.33 9.33
N ASP A 36 -11.63 0.97 9.50
CA ASP A 36 -11.99 2.21 8.82
C ASP A 36 -11.79 3.45 9.71
N ALA A 37 -12.17 4.62 9.19
CA ALA A 37 -12.06 5.88 9.93
C ALA A 37 -12.90 5.90 11.23
N GLY A 38 -14.00 5.15 11.30
CA GLY A 38 -14.83 5.04 12.50
C GLY A 38 -14.11 4.27 13.60
N PHE A 39 -13.45 3.16 13.26
CA PHE A 39 -12.63 2.41 14.21
C PHE A 39 -11.49 3.25 14.81
N LEU A 40 -10.81 4.05 13.99
CA LEU A 40 -9.75 4.96 14.46
C LEU A 40 -10.28 6.01 15.44
N GLN A 41 -11.51 6.51 15.23
CA GLN A 41 -12.16 7.44 16.16
C GLN A 41 -12.46 6.77 17.51
N VAL A 42 -12.94 5.52 17.49
CA VAL A 42 -13.22 4.76 18.73
C VAL A 42 -11.92 4.47 19.51
N LEU A 43 -10.84 4.10 18.83
CA LEU A 43 -9.53 3.92 19.46
C LEU A 43 -9.06 5.20 20.18
N ALA A 44 -9.21 6.36 19.54
CA ALA A 44 -8.84 7.65 20.13
C ALA A 44 -9.71 7.98 21.36
N ALA A 45 -11.03 7.81 21.25
CA ALA A 45 -11.97 8.07 22.34
C ALA A 45 -11.71 7.15 23.56
N LEU A 46 -11.45 5.87 23.31
CA LEU A 46 -11.09 4.93 24.38
C LEU A 46 -9.74 5.24 24.99
N ALA A 47 -8.74 5.65 24.20
CA ALA A 47 -7.46 6.07 24.74
C ALA A 47 -7.61 7.23 25.73
N ASP A 48 -8.45 8.22 25.40
CA ASP A 48 -8.71 9.35 26.31
C ASP A 48 -9.48 8.92 27.56
N LEU A 49 -10.43 7.98 27.43
CA LEU A 49 -11.13 7.39 28.56
C LEU A 49 -10.17 6.65 29.51
N TYR A 50 -9.28 5.81 28.97
CA TYR A 50 -8.30 5.07 29.77
C TYR A 50 -7.28 6.01 30.43
N ALA A 51 -6.86 7.08 29.75
CA ALA A 51 -5.99 8.10 30.33
C ALA A 51 -6.68 8.81 31.52
N GLN A 52 -7.97 9.16 31.40
CA GLN A 52 -8.75 9.74 32.51
C GLN A 52 -8.91 8.79 33.70
N GLN A 53 -8.90 7.48 33.46
CA GLN A 53 -8.94 6.45 34.51
C GLN A 53 -7.56 6.12 35.09
N GLY A 54 -6.49 6.80 34.66
CA GLY A 54 -5.11 6.57 35.11
C GLY A 54 -4.43 5.35 34.47
N GLN A 55 -5.04 4.74 33.46
CA GLN A 55 -4.47 3.60 32.71
C GLN A 55 -3.63 4.08 31.51
N GLU A 56 -2.57 4.83 31.82
CA GLU A 56 -1.77 5.52 30.80
C GLU A 56 -1.08 4.56 29.80
N ASN A 57 -0.70 3.35 30.24
CA ASN A 57 -0.11 2.34 29.35
C ASN A 57 -1.10 1.88 28.28
N THR A 58 -2.33 1.56 28.67
CA THR A 58 -3.41 1.15 27.76
C THR A 58 -3.76 2.28 26.80
N ALA A 59 -3.87 3.51 27.32
CA ALA A 59 -4.13 4.71 26.51
C ALA A 59 -3.05 4.92 25.44
N ASN A 60 -1.77 4.83 25.81
CA ASN A 60 -0.67 5.00 24.88
C ASN A 60 -0.58 3.87 23.86
N TRP A 61 -0.87 2.64 24.27
CA TRP A 61 -0.96 1.50 23.34
C TRP A 61 -2.06 1.75 22.29
N LEU A 62 -3.27 2.17 22.69
CA LEU A 62 -4.37 2.48 21.77
C LEU A 62 -4.04 3.64 20.81
N ARG A 63 -3.39 4.71 21.29
CA ARG A 63 -2.91 5.83 20.45
C ARG A 63 -1.89 5.36 19.42
N ASN A 64 -0.94 4.52 19.84
CA ASN A 64 0.08 3.98 18.95
C ASN A 64 -0.53 3.04 17.90
N LEU A 65 -1.51 2.22 18.29
CA LEU A 65 -2.26 1.37 17.37
C LEU A 65 -3.02 2.21 16.34
N ALA A 66 -3.76 3.23 16.77
CA ALA A 66 -4.48 4.12 15.86
C ALA A 66 -3.52 4.83 14.88
N LYS A 67 -2.37 5.28 15.37
CA LYS A 67 -1.30 5.86 14.53
C LYS A 67 -0.75 4.84 13.54
N TYR A 68 -0.48 3.61 13.97
CA TYR A 68 -0.01 2.54 13.10
C TYR A 68 -1.04 2.21 12.00
N LEU A 69 -2.32 2.07 12.36
CA LEU A 69 -3.38 1.74 11.43
C LEU A 69 -3.68 2.87 10.44
N SER A 70 -3.70 4.13 10.90
CA SER A 70 -3.83 5.30 10.02
C SER A 70 -2.65 5.43 9.05
N GLN A 71 -1.43 5.07 9.47
CA GLN A 71 -0.25 5.02 8.61
C GLN A 71 -0.25 3.81 7.67
N LYS A 72 -1.05 2.77 7.95
CA LYS A 72 -1.17 1.58 7.12
C LYS A 72 -2.31 1.70 6.10
N SER A 73 -3.30 2.56 6.36
CA SER A 73 -4.52 2.65 5.54
C SER A 73 -5.18 4.03 5.62
N ARG A 74 -4.44 5.12 5.35
CA ARG A 74 -5.13 6.39 5.04
C ARG A 74 -5.72 6.29 3.63
N PRO A 75 -7.01 6.58 3.41
CA PRO A 75 -7.58 6.63 2.08
C PRO A 75 -6.88 7.73 1.27
N ILE A 76 -6.70 7.50 -0.02
CA ILE A 76 -6.24 8.53 -0.96
C ILE A 76 -7.25 9.66 -0.99
N THR A 77 -6.78 10.89 -0.79
CA THR A 77 -7.61 12.09 -0.82
C THR A 77 -7.61 12.75 -2.20
N GLU A 78 -8.55 13.66 -2.44
CA GLU A 78 -8.57 14.49 -3.65
C GLU A 78 -7.28 15.33 -3.78
N GLU A 79 -6.74 15.83 -2.67
CA GLU A 79 -5.46 16.56 -2.64
C GLU A 79 -4.29 15.67 -3.06
N ASP A 80 -4.26 14.41 -2.61
CA ASP A 80 -3.26 13.44 -3.05
C ASP A 80 -3.39 13.18 -4.56
N ILE A 81 -4.61 13.02 -5.09
CA ILE A 81 -4.84 12.84 -6.53
C ILE A 81 -4.33 14.05 -7.32
N GLN A 82 -4.61 15.27 -6.86
CA GLN A 82 -4.13 16.49 -7.52
C GLN A 82 -2.60 16.63 -7.46
N THR A 83 -1.99 16.20 -6.36
CA THR A 83 -0.54 16.33 -6.13
C THR A 83 0.29 15.31 -6.92
N TYR A 84 -0.22 14.09 -7.08
CA TYR A 84 0.53 12.96 -7.62
C TYR A 84 -0.04 12.41 -8.95
N GLY A 85 -1.31 12.69 -9.27
CA GLY A 85 -2.02 12.07 -10.40
C GLY A 85 -1.38 12.35 -11.75
N GLN A 86 -0.94 13.59 -11.99
CA GLN A 86 -0.25 13.94 -13.24
C GLN A 86 1.04 13.14 -13.41
N PHE A 87 1.85 13.06 -12.35
CA PHE A 87 3.09 12.30 -12.36
C PHE A 87 2.85 10.79 -12.55
N LEU A 88 1.81 10.23 -11.91
CA LEU A 88 1.41 8.84 -12.10
C LEU A 88 1.08 8.54 -13.57
N LEU A 89 0.25 9.37 -14.21
CA LEU A 89 -0.11 9.16 -15.61
C LEU A 89 1.09 9.33 -16.53
N GLU A 90 1.91 10.36 -16.29
CA GLU A 90 3.11 10.62 -17.09
C GLU A 90 4.12 9.48 -17.02
N ILE A 91 4.39 8.93 -15.83
CA ILE A 91 5.40 7.86 -15.69
C ILE A 91 4.92 6.55 -16.31
N LEU A 92 3.62 6.22 -16.20
CA LEU A 92 3.05 5.02 -16.82
C LEU A 92 3.00 5.17 -18.35
N GLN A 93 2.58 6.33 -18.86
CA GLN A 93 2.55 6.61 -20.28
C GLN A 93 3.97 6.57 -20.87
N ALA A 94 4.94 7.22 -20.23
CA ALA A 94 6.33 7.19 -20.67
C ALA A 94 6.90 5.76 -20.65
N THR A 95 6.52 4.94 -19.66
CA THR A 95 6.92 3.53 -19.61
C THR A 95 6.34 2.74 -20.78
N ALA A 96 5.08 2.99 -21.14
CA ALA A 96 4.44 2.37 -22.30
C ALA A 96 5.10 2.83 -23.63
N ASP A 97 5.24 4.14 -23.84
CA ASP A 97 5.73 4.72 -25.09
C ASP A 97 7.20 4.42 -25.37
N SER A 98 8.02 4.34 -24.32
CA SER A 98 9.44 4.01 -24.44
C SER A 98 9.74 2.52 -24.34
N ASN A 99 8.72 1.67 -24.15
CA ASN A 99 8.88 0.25 -23.82
C ASN A 99 9.83 0.02 -22.61
N GLY A 100 9.73 0.89 -21.60
CA GLY A 100 10.54 0.83 -20.39
C GLY A 100 12.00 1.24 -20.55
N ASP A 101 12.32 2.20 -21.42
CA ASP A 101 13.68 2.74 -21.56
C ASP A 101 14.16 3.35 -20.22
N PRO A 102 15.23 2.81 -19.59
CA PRO A 102 15.71 3.33 -18.31
C PRO A 102 16.08 4.80 -18.34
N GLN A 103 16.61 5.33 -19.45
CA GLN A 103 17.02 6.73 -19.53
C GLN A 103 15.81 7.68 -19.46
N VAL A 104 14.73 7.35 -20.16
CA VAL A 104 13.49 8.13 -20.15
C VAL A 104 12.87 8.11 -18.76
N ILE A 105 12.72 6.91 -18.19
CA ILE A 105 12.06 6.73 -16.89
C ILE A 105 12.90 7.31 -15.75
N TYR A 106 14.22 7.11 -15.74
CA TYR A 106 15.08 7.67 -14.70
C TYR A 106 15.14 9.18 -14.74
N SER A 107 15.03 9.80 -15.91
CA SER A 107 14.94 11.26 -16.02
C SER A 107 13.67 11.80 -15.35
N LEU A 108 12.52 11.15 -15.59
CA LEU A 108 11.25 11.53 -14.96
C LEU A 108 11.25 11.27 -13.45
N LEU A 109 11.80 10.14 -13.01
CA LEU A 109 11.95 9.80 -11.59
C LEU A 109 12.86 10.81 -10.87
N ALA A 110 13.98 11.19 -11.48
CA ALA A 110 14.92 12.16 -10.91
C ALA A 110 14.31 13.56 -10.76
N ALA A 111 13.42 13.95 -11.66
CA ALA A 111 12.69 15.22 -11.59
C ALA A 111 11.59 15.24 -10.51
N ASN A 112 11.16 14.08 -10.01
CA ASN A 112 10.00 13.93 -9.11
C ASN A 112 10.34 13.12 -7.86
N THR A 113 11.59 13.18 -7.37
CA THR A 113 12.02 12.38 -6.21
C THR A 113 11.25 12.68 -4.92
N ASP A 114 10.72 13.89 -4.79
CA ASP A 114 9.84 14.31 -3.69
C ASP A 114 8.52 13.54 -3.66
N LYS A 115 8.08 13.03 -4.82
CA LYS A 115 6.86 12.24 -4.96
C LYS A 115 7.07 10.74 -4.76
N LEU A 116 8.31 10.28 -4.60
CA LEU A 116 8.63 8.85 -4.45
C LEU A 116 8.47 8.42 -2.99
N ASP A 117 7.21 8.32 -2.56
CA ASP A 117 6.84 7.99 -1.19
C ASP A 117 5.74 6.93 -1.08
N ARG A 118 5.28 6.68 0.15
CA ARG A 118 4.19 5.73 0.42
C ARG A 118 2.89 6.16 -0.26
N ILE A 119 2.61 7.46 -0.32
CA ILE A 119 1.36 8.00 -0.86
C ILE A 119 1.30 7.69 -2.35
N PHE A 120 2.40 7.86 -3.07
CA PHE A 120 2.47 7.51 -4.48
C PHE A 120 2.21 6.01 -4.74
N ALA A 121 2.76 5.11 -3.91
CA ALA A 121 2.46 3.68 -4.00
C ALA A 121 0.96 3.38 -3.78
N GLU A 122 0.33 4.07 -2.83
CA GLU A 122 -1.10 3.93 -2.54
C GLU A 122 -1.98 4.49 -3.66
N LEU A 123 -1.59 5.62 -4.26
CA LEU A 123 -2.28 6.18 -5.41
C LEU A 123 -2.17 5.26 -6.63
N LEU A 124 -0.99 4.70 -6.91
CA LEU A 124 -0.80 3.72 -7.98
C LEU A 124 -1.75 2.52 -7.80
N ARG A 125 -1.88 1.99 -6.58
CA ARG A 125 -2.81 0.90 -6.27
C ARG A 125 -4.27 1.30 -6.45
N HIS A 126 -4.64 2.47 -5.94
CA HIS A 126 -6.00 2.98 -6.03
C HIS A 126 -6.41 3.15 -7.51
N TRP A 127 -5.56 3.83 -8.29
CA TRP A 127 -5.76 4.01 -9.73
C TRP A 127 -5.88 2.68 -10.44
N ALA A 128 -4.90 1.77 -10.26
CA ALA A 128 -4.90 0.49 -10.94
C ALA A 128 -6.11 -0.39 -10.60
N THR A 129 -6.56 -0.39 -9.33
CA THR A 129 -7.74 -1.15 -8.92
C THR A 129 -8.99 -0.68 -9.68
N ASN A 130 -9.20 0.64 -9.77
CA ASN A 130 -10.34 1.21 -10.48
C ASN A 130 -10.22 0.98 -11.99
N THR A 131 -9.04 1.19 -12.57
CA THR A 131 -8.82 1.05 -14.01
C THR A 131 -8.93 -0.40 -14.47
N LEU A 132 -8.33 -1.35 -13.75
CA LEU A 132 -8.37 -2.78 -14.09
C LEU A 132 -9.77 -3.37 -13.93
N ALA A 133 -10.55 -2.93 -12.93
CA ALA A 133 -11.93 -3.37 -12.76
C ALA A 133 -12.84 -2.99 -13.94
N ALA A 134 -12.51 -1.91 -14.65
CA ALA A 134 -13.25 -1.44 -15.82
C ALA A 134 -12.64 -1.89 -17.16
N ALA A 135 -11.48 -2.53 -17.17
CA ALA A 135 -10.73 -2.85 -18.38
C ALA A 135 -11.10 -4.24 -18.95
N GLU A 136 -11.11 -4.34 -20.28
CA GLU A 136 -11.10 -5.63 -20.97
C GLU A 136 -9.76 -6.37 -20.74
N THR A 137 -9.74 -7.69 -20.95
CA THR A 137 -8.58 -8.55 -20.64
C THR A 137 -7.29 -8.10 -21.33
N GLU A 138 -7.34 -7.71 -22.61
CA GLU A 138 -6.16 -7.26 -23.36
C GLU A 138 -5.60 -5.95 -22.80
N THR A 139 -6.48 -4.99 -22.51
CA THR A 139 -6.12 -3.72 -21.87
C THR A 139 -5.56 -3.93 -20.47
N ALA A 140 -6.19 -4.80 -19.66
CA ALA A 140 -5.70 -5.14 -18.32
C ALA A 140 -4.30 -5.78 -18.36
N THR A 141 -4.07 -6.66 -19.33
CA THR A 141 -2.77 -7.32 -19.56
C THR A 141 -1.69 -6.31 -19.93
N SER A 142 -2.03 -5.35 -20.79
CA SER A 142 -1.11 -4.28 -21.21
C SER A 142 -0.77 -3.33 -20.06
N ILE A 143 -1.77 -2.94 -19.26
CA ILE A 143 -1.56 -2.12 -18.05
C ILE A 143 -0.67 -2.86 -17.05
N ALA A 144 -0.92 -4.15 -16.80
CA ALA A 144 -0.10 -4.97 -15.91
C ALA A 144 1.37 -5.03 -16.38
N ALA A 145 1.61 -5.15 -17.69
CA ALA A 145 2.96 -5.17 -18.26
C ALA A 145 3.69 -3.84 -18.03
N VAL A 146 3.01 -2.71 -18.29
CA VAL A 146 3.56 -1.37 -18.06
C VAL A 146 3.92 -1.17 -16.58
N ILE A 147 3.01 -1.54 -15.67
CA ILE A 147 3.25 -1.44 -14.22
C ILE A 147 4.41 -2.34 -13.79
N GLY A 148 4.51 -3.56 -14.33
CA GLY A 148 5.62 -4.48 -14.05
C GLY A 148 6.97 -3.93 -14.51
N ASN A 149 7.03 -3.36 -15.72
CA ASN A 149 8.23 -2.73 -16.26
C ASN A 149 8.66 -1.51 -15.43
N PHE A 150 7.70 -0.63 -15.10
CA PHE A 150 7.95 0.49 -14.20
C PHE A 150 8.48 0.01 -12.84
N SER A 151 7.89 -1.05 -12.27
CA SER A 151 8.29 -1.63 -10.99
C SER A 151 9.73 -2.15 -11.00
N ASN A 152 10.16 -2.77 -12.10
CA ASN A 152 11.55 -3.20 -12.28
C ASN A 152 12.52 -2.02 -12.28
N LEU A 153 12.13 -0.90 -12.90
CA LEU A 153 12.94 0.31 -13.04
C LEU A 153 13.03 1.08 -11.72
N ILE A 154 11.91 1.36 -11.06
CA ILE A 154 11.90 2.09 -9.78
C ILE A 154 12.65 1.33 -8.68
N LYS A 155 12.58 -0.02 -8.67
CA LYS A 155 13.36 -0.84 -7.73
C LYS A 155 14.87 -0.60 -7.84
N GLN A 156 15.35 -0.36 -9.06
CA GLN A 156 16.78 -0.13 -9.36
C GLN A 156 17.18 1.35 -9.30
N PHE A 157 16.21 2.25 -9.19
CA PHE A 157 16.47 3.68 -9.24
C PHE A 157 17.24 4.15 -7.99
N PRO A 158 18.41 4.81 -8.15
CA PRO A 158 19.33 5.07 -7.04
C PRO A 158 19.00 6.34 -6.23
N LEU A 159 18.14 7.22 -6.73
CA LEU A 159 17.81 8.49 -6.05
C LEU A 159 16.53 8.37 -5.23
N GLY A 160 16.39 9.24 -4.23
CA GLY A 160 15.27 9.23 -3.29
C GLY A 160 15.41 8.18 -2.18
N SER A 161 14.29 7.83 -1.56
CA SER A 161 14.27 6.82 -0.50
C SER A 161 14.22 5.42 -1.09
N LYS A 162 15.30 4.64 -0.91
CA LYS A 162 15.36 3.24 -1.34
C LYS A 162 14.19 2.41 -0.79
N ALA A 163 13.81 2.64 0.47
CA ALA A 163 12.68 1.95 1.09
C ALA A 163 11.35 2.26 0.37
N ASN A 164 11.14 3.52 -0.03
CA ASN A 164 9.94 3.92 -0.77
C ASN A 164 9.98 3.36 -2.20
N ASN A 165 11.12 3.43 -2.89
CA ASN A 165 11.28 2.87 -4.23
C ASN A 165 10.95 1.37 -4.26
N ILE A 166 11.45 0.61 -3.27
CA ILE A 166 11.12 -0.82 -3.11
C ILE A 166 9.63 -1.02 -2.79
N LYS A 167 9.02 -0.17 -1.95
CA LYS A 167 7.59 -0.24 -1.64
C LYS A 167 6.71 0.03 -2.85
N ILE A 168 7.09 0.97 -3.71
CA ILE A 168 6.41 1.26 -4.99
C ILE A 168 6.52 0.03 -5.91
N ALA A 169 7.72 -0.54 -6.05
CA ALA A 169 7.94 -1.75 -6.86
C ALA A 169 7.11 -2.95 -6.38
N ILE A 170 7.12 -3.23 -5.06
CA ILE A 170 6.29 -4.27 -4.45
C ILE A 170 4.82 -4.06 -4.79
N THR A 171 4.34 -2.81 -4.67
CA THR A 171 2.94 -2.48 -4.98
C THR A 171 2.61 -2.74 -6.45
N GLY A 172 3.49 -2.37 -7.37
CA GLY A 172 3.27 -2.65 -8.78
C GLY A 172 3.31 -4.14 -9.15
N TYR A 173 4.18 -4.94 -8.54
CA TYR A 173 4.15 -6.40 -8.74
C TYR A 173 2.87 -7.03 -8.18
N GLU A 174 2.40 -6.60 -7.00
CA GLU A 174 1.13 -7.05 -6.43
C GLU A 174 -0.05 -6.71 -7.35
N ILE A 175 -0.05 -5.51 -7.95
CA ILE A 175 -1.06 -5.13 -8.95
C ILE A 175 -0.98 -6.03 -10.18
N ALA A 176 0.20 -6.25 -10.75
CA ALA A 176 0.36 -7.11 -11.93
C ALA A 176 -0.10 -8.56 -11.67
N LEU A 177 0.09 -9.08 -10.45
CA LEU A 177 -0.38 -10.40 -10.02
C LEU A 177 -1.91 -10.52 -9.86
N THR A 178 -2.65 -9.41 -9.88
CA THR A 178 -4.12 -9.47 -9.99
C THR A 178 -4.59 -9.82 -11.40
N VAL A 179 -3.75 -9.60 -12.42
CA VAL A 179 -4.03 -9.89 -13.82
C VAL A 179 -3.31 -11.18 -14.26
N TYR A 180 -2.02 -11.27 -13.97
CA TYR A 180 -1.23 -12.47 -14.24
C TYR A 180 -1.55 -13.53 -13.20
N THR A 181 -2.34 -14.51 -13.58
CA THR A 181 -2.65 -15.68 -12.76
C THR A 181 -1.87 -16.89 -13.23
N GLN A 182 -1.62 -17.84 -12.34
CA GLN A 182 -0.90 -19.08 -12.68
C GLN A 182 -1.54 -19.85 -13.84
N SER A 183 -2.86 -19.81 -13.98
CA SER A 183 -3.60 -20.54 -15.02
C SER A 183 -3.63 -19.82 -16.37
N ALA A 184 -3.83 -18.50 -16.37
CA ALA A 184 -3.95 -17.73 -17.60
C ALA A 184 -2.60 -17.27 -18.17
N PHE A 185 -1.64 -16.93 -17.29
CA PHE A 185 -0.34 -16.34 -17.65
C PHE A 185 0.80 -16.95 -16.81
N PRO A 186 1.07 -18.27 -16.92
CA PRO A 186 1.99 -18.96 -16.02
C PRO A 186 3.41 -18.38 -15.99
N VAL A 187 3.91 -17.93 -17.15
CA VAL A 187 5.27 -17.37 -17.28
C VAL A 187 5.36 -15.98 -16.66
N ASP A 188 4.42 -15.10 -16.98
CA ASP A 188 4.38 -13.73 -16.43
C ASP A 188 4.10 -13.75 -14.91
N TRP A 189 3.23 -14.64 -14.45
CA TRP A 189 2.98 -14.86 -13.03
C TRP A 189 4.26 -15.30 -12.30
N ALA A 190 4.96 -16.33 -12.80
CA ALA A 190 6.17 -16.82 -12.16
C ALA A 190 7.29 -15.76 -12.15
N THR A 191 7.44 -15.01 -13.24
CA THR A 191 8.40 -13.91 -13.35
C THR A 191 8.08 -12.80 -12.34
N THR A 192 6.81 -12.41 -12.25
CA THR A 192 6.35 -11.36 -11.33
C THR A 192 6.49 -11.79 -9.86
N GLN A 193 6.17 -13.05 -9.54
CA GLN A 193 6.40 -13.62 -8.20
C GLN A 193 7.89 -13.62 -7.82
N ASN A 194 8.77 -13.99 -8.74
CA ASN A 194 10.21 -13.95 -8.52
C ASN A 194 10.70 -12.52 -8.24
N ASN A 195 10.24 -11.54 -9.03
CA ASN A 195 10.60 -10.13 -8.84
C ASN A 195 10.07 -9.57 -7.52
N LEU A 196 8.85 -9.95 -7.12
CA LEU A 196 8.26 -9.61 -5.83
C LEU A 196 9.08 -10.20 -4.68
N GLY A 197 9.50 -11.46 -4.78
CA GLY A 197 10.37 -12.11 -3.80
C GLY A 197 11.71 -11.39 -3.63
N ILE A 198 12.34 -11.00 -4.75
CA ILE A 198 13.57 -10.21 -4.72
C ILE A 198 13.33 -8.85 -4.05
N ALA A 199 12.21 -8.18 -4.36
CA ALA A 199 11.90 -6.88 -3.75
C ALA A 199 11.67 -6.98 -2.23
N TYR A 200 11.04 -8.05 -1.74
CA TYR A 200 10.94 -8.29 -0.30
C TYR A 200 12.30 -8.60 0.34
N ALA A 201 13.17 -9.36 -0.33
CA ALA A 201 14.53 -9.58 0.15
C ALA A 201 15.32 -8.25 0.23
N ASP A 202 15.25 -7.43 -0.82
CA ASP A 202 15.88 -6.10 -0.87
C ASP A 202 15.35 -5.19 0.26
N ARG A 203 14.06 -5.29 0.61
CA ARG A 203 13.47 -4.55 1.73
C ARG A 203 14.06 -4.98 3.08
N ILE A 204 14.20 -6.29 3.32
CA ILE A 204 14.69 -6.83 4.60
C ILE A 204 16.19 -6.55 4.77
N PHE A 205 16.98 -6.72 3.71
CA PHE A 205 18.44 -6.62 3.78
C PHE A 205 18.98 -5.23 3.44
N GLY A 206 18.18 -4.38 2.79
CA GLY A 206 18.56 -3.03 2.38
C GLY A 206 18.41 -1.95 3.45
N GLU A 207 17.87 -2.29 4.63
CA GLU A 207 17.80 -1.41 5.82
C GLU A 207 19.06 -1.49 6.72
N ARG A 208 20.12 -2.19 6.27
CA ARG A 208 21.42 -2.28 6.97
C ARG A 208 22.42 -1.23 6.49
#